data_AF-A0A7W9YN39-F1
#
_entry.id   AF-A0A7W9YN39-F1
#
_cell.length_a   1.000
_cell.length_b   1.000
_cell.length_c   1.000
_cell.angle_alpha   90.00
_cell.angle_beta   90.00
_cell.angle_gamma   90.00
#
_symmetry.space_group_name_H-M   'P 1'
#
loop_
_entity.id
_entity.type
_entity.pdbx_description
1 polymer ?
#
loop_
_entity_poly.entity_id
_entity_poly.type
_entity_poly.pdbx_seq_one_letter_code
_entity_poly.pdbx_strand_id
1 'polypeptide(L)' 'MTSAIRVVLGDITVFRESELPFPQRYTARYLGFTIRLRTSRGDVFRALVRECGLTRDQAARLLNQVDRGRR' A
#
# COMPACT_ATOMS: atom_id res chain seq x y z
N MET A 1 -9.53 7.71 -15.98
CA MET A 1 -8.25 7.99 -15.32
C MET A 1 -8.37 7.50 -13.90
N THR A 2 -7.78 6.35 -13.56
CA THR A 2 -7.94 5.74 -12.24
C THR A 2 -7.26 6.61 -11.19
N SER A 3 -8.02 7.22 -10.28
CA SER A 3 -7.45 8.05 -9.21
C SER A 3 -6.78 7.15 -8.14
N ALA A 4 -5.48 6.92 -8.32
CA ALA A 4 -4.66 6.12 -7.42
C ALA A 4 -3.64 6.99 -6.69
N ILE A 5 -3.67 7.00 -5.36
CA ILE A 5 -2.63 7.63 -4.54
C ILE A 5 -1.46 6.65 -4.46
N ARG A 6 -0.26 7.10 -4.84
CA ARG A 6 0.97 6.29 -4.83
C ARG A 6 1.95 6.84 -3.79
N VAL A 7 2.48 5.96 -2.95
CA VAL A 7 3.59 6.24 -2.03
C VAL A 7 4.74 5.27 -2.29
N VAL A 8 5.97 5.77 -2.29
CA VAL A 8 7.19 4.99 -2.52
C VAL A 8 8.12 5.14 -1.31
N LEU A 9 8.68 4.03 -0.84
CA LEU A 9 9.70 3.97 0.21
C LEU A 9 10.76 2.94 -0.19
N GLY A 10 11.92 3.41 -0.65
CA GLY A 10 12.93 2.54 -1.25
C GLY A 10 12.33 1.75 -2.41
N ASP A 11 12.47 0.43 -2.37
CA ASP A 11 11.94 -0.50 -3.37
C ASP A 11 10.45 -0.86 -3.20
N ILE A 12 9.79 -0.27 -2.21
CA ILE A 12 8.39 -0.54 -1.89
C ILE A 12 7.52 0.55 -2.51
N THR A 13 6.49 0.15 -3.25
CA THR A 13 5.46 1.06 -3.74
C THR A 13 4.09 0.59 -3.27
N VAL A 14 3.31 1.48 -2.67
CA VAL A 14 1.91 1.20 -2.32
C VAL A 14 0.97 2.16 -3.03
N PHE A 15 -0.10 1.59 -3.55
CA PHE A 15 -1.18 2.28 -4.24
C PHE A 15 -2.47 2.16 -3.43
N ARG A 16 -3.27 3.23 -3.45
CA ARG A 16 -4.67 3.19 -3.06
C ARG A 16 -5.55 3.64 -4.20
N GLU A 17 -6.34 2.72 -4.72
CA GLU A 17 -7.29 2.92 -5.81
C GLU A 17 -8.65 3.31 -5.20
N SER A 18 -9.00 4.60 -5.30
CA SER A 18 -10.21 5.14 -4.65
C SER A 18 -11.51 4.62 -5.27
N GLU A 19 -11.44 4.20 -6.53
CA GLU A 19 -12.55 3.71 -7.34
C GLU A 19 -12.94 2.27 -6.99
N LEU A 20 -12.07 1.52 -6.32
CA LEU A 20 -12.38 0.15 -5.93
C LEU A 20 -13.28 0.10 -4.69
N PRO A 21 -14.17 -0.90 -4.58
CA PRO A 21 -14.99 -1.09 -3.40
C PRO A 21 -14.13 -1.39 -2.16
N PHE A 22 -14.56 -0.91 -1.00
CA PHE A 22 -13.93 -1.30 0.26
C PHE A 22 -14.17 -2.80 0.51
N PRO A 23 -13.17 -3.57 0.98
CA PRO A 23 -11.83 -3.15 1.40
C PRO A 23 -10.75 -3.21 0.32
N GLN A 24 -11.08 -3.63 -0.91
CA GLN A 24 -10.17 -3.99 -2.01
C GLN A 24 -9.48 -2.79 -2.70
N ARG A 25 -8.93 -1.86 -1.92
CA ARG A 25 -8.42 -0.59 -2.43
C ARG A 25 -6.90 -0.53 -2.54
N TYR A 26 -6.17 -1.47 -1.97
CA TYR A 26 -4.72 -1.33 -1.81
C TYR A 26 -3.94 -2.34 -2.64
N THR A 27 -2.87 -1.86 -3.27
CA THR A 27 -1.92 -2.68 -4.01
C THR A 27 -0.52 -2.35 -3.50
N ALA A 28 0.30 -3.35 -3.22
CA ALA A 28 1.68 -3.17 -2.78
C ALA A 28 2.63 -3.92 -3.73
N ARG A 29 3.74 -3.26 -4.05
CA ARG A 29 4.83 -3.79 -4.86
C ARG A 29 6.13 -3.69 -4.09
N TYR A 30 7.00 -4.68 -4.26
CA TYR A 30 8.33 -4.73 -3.69
C TYR A 30 9.30 -5.19 -4.77
N LEU A 31 10.38 -4.44 -5.01
CA LEU A 31 11.36 -4.73 -6.06
C LEU A 31 10.72 -4.91 -7.46
N GLY A 32 9.64 -4.16 -7.73
CA GLY A 32 8.88 -4.26 -8.98
C GLY A 32 7.85 -5.40 -9.03
N PHE A 33 7.88 -6.36 -8.10
CA PHE A 33 6.91 -7.45 -8.03
C PHE A 33 5.69 -7.06 -7.20
N THR A 34 4.50 -7.46 -7.64
CA THR A 34 3.27 -7.22 -6.88
C THR A 34 3.14 -8.27 -5.77
N ILE A 35 3.36 -7.83 -4.52
CA ILE A 35 3.21 -8.68 -3.34
C ILE A 35 1.74 -8.82 -2.94
N ARG A 36 0.94 -7.77 -3.10
CA ARG A 36 -0.51 -7.79 -2.87
C ARG A 36 -1.23 -6.89 -3.85
N LEU A 37 -2.36 -7.36 -4.38
CA LEU A 37 -3.13 -6.67 -5.40
C LEU A 37 -4.58 -6.48 -4.90
N ARG A 38 -5.10 -5.27 -5.02
CA ARG A 38 -6.52 -4.93 -4.76
C ARG A 38 -7.07 -5.58 -3.48
N THR A 39 -6.34 -5.42 -2.40
CA THR A 39 -6.62 -6.09 -1.13
C THR A 39 -6.92 -5.08 -0.03
N SER A 40 -7.22 -5.60 1.16
CA SER A 40 -7.48 -4.78 2.33
C SER A 40 -6.23 -4.06 2.83
N ARG A 41 -6.46 -2.94 3.51
CA ARG A 41 -5.39 -2.20 4.20
C ARG A 41 -4.61 -3.09 5.18
N GLY A 42 -5.32 -3.98 5.87
CA GLY A 42 -4.72 -4.89 6.85
C GLY A 42 -3.86 -5.97 6.19
N ASP A 43 -4.27 -6.48 5.03
CA ASP A 43 -3.49 -7.44 4.26
C ASP A 43 -2.21 -6.82 3.70
N VAL A 44 -2.29 -5.59 3.17
CA VAL A 44 -1.09 -4.86 2.77
C VAL A 44 -0.17 -4.60 3.96
N PHE A 45 -0.70 -4.17 5.11
CA PHE A 45 0.11 -3.97 6.31
C PHE A 45 0.87 -5.25 6.71
N ARG A 46 0.18 -6.40 6.72
CA ARG A 46 0.81 -7.70 7.02
C ARG A 46 1.90 -8.06 6.01
N ALA A 47 1.65 -7.83 4.72
CA ALA A 47 2.62 -8.12 3.67
C ALA A 47 3.85 -7.21 3.77
N LEU A 48 3.67 -5.91 4.04
CA LEU A 48 4.78 -4.97 4.25
C LEU A 48 5.70 -5.41 5.40
N VAL A 49 5.14 -5.91 6.49
CA VAL A 49 5.92 -6.39 7.64
C VAL A 49 6.58 -7.74 7.35
N ARG A 50 5.83 -8.71 6.81
CA ARG A 50 6.30 -10.09 6.65
C ARG A 50 7.17 -10.31 5.42
N GLU A 51 6.83 -9.67 4.30
CA GLU A 51 7.46 -9.91 2.99
C GLU A 51 8.49 -8.83 2.66
N CYS A 52 8.25 -7.58 3.06
CA CYS A 52 9.20 -6.48 2.84
C CYS A 52 10.12 -6.18 4.04
N GLY A 53 9.95 -6.90 5.16
CA GLY A 53 10.77 -6.74 6.36
C GLY A 53 10.63 -5.38 7.06
N LEU A 54 9.57 -4.60 6.76
CA LEU A 54 9.35 -3.31 7.41
C LEU A 54 8.99 -3.49 8.89
N THR A 55 9.40 -2.53 9.72
CA THR A 55 8.84 -2.43 11.06
C THR A 55 7.36 -2.08 11.00
N ARG A 56 6.61 -2.44 12.06
CA ARG A 56 5.18 -2.10 12.17
C ARG A 56 4.95 -0.59 12.03
N ASP A 57 5.82 0.23 12.60
CA ASP A 57 5.74 1.68 12.50
C ASP A 57 5.98 2.21 11.09
N GLN A 58 6.96 1.65 10.37
CA GLN A 58 7.22 2.02 8.97
C GLN A 58 6.02 1.64 8.08
N ALA A 59 5.50 0.42 8.21
CA ALA A 59 4.33 -0.02 7.46
C ALA A 59 3.07 0.82 7.75
N ALA A 60 2.86 1.20 9.02
CA ALA A 60 1.75 2.05 9.43
C ALA A 60 1.88 3.47 8.86
N ARG A 61 3.07 4.08 8.97
CA ARG A 61 3.36 5.42 8.42
C ARG A 61 3.14 5.45 6.91
N LEU A 62 3.63 4.44 6.20
CA LEU A 62 3.50 4.35 4.75
C LEU A 62 2.03 4.28 4.31
N LEU A 63 1.24 3.42 4.93
CA LEU A 63 -0.18 3.33 4.63
C LEU A 63 -0.96 4.59 5.04
N ASN A 64 -0.57 5.25 6.14
CA ASN A 64 -1.18 6.53 6.53
C ASN A 64 -0.88 7.64 5.51
N GLN A 65 0.30 7.66 4.89
CA GLN A 65 0.62 8.60 3.80
C GLN A 65 -0.27 8.34 2.58
N VAL A 66 -0.47 7.07 2.22
CA VAL A 66 -1.36 6.67 1.12
C VAL A 66 -2.81 7.10 1.41
N ASP A 67 -3.26 7.01 2.66
CA ASP A 67 -4.60 7.43 3.07
C ASP A 67 -4.78 8.95 3.05
N ARG A 68 -3.71 9.69 3.37
CA ARG A 68 -3.69 11.16 3.49
C ARG A 68 -3.35 11.92 2.21
N GLY A 69 -2.85 11.26 1.16
CA GLY A 69 -2.44 11.87 -0.11
C GLY A 69 -3.58 12.49 -0.96
N ARG A 70 -4.64 12.98 -0.31
CA ARG A 70 -5.83 13.61 -0.90
C ARG A 70 -6.05 15.03 -0.34
N ARG A 71 -4.98 15.74 0.01
CA ARG A 71 -5.02 17.18 0.32
C ARG A 71 -4.29 17.96 -0.76
#